data_AF-A0A9Q1CC10-F1
#
_entry.id   AF-A0A9Q1CC10-F1
#
_cell.length_a   1.000
_cell.length_b   1.000
_cell.length_c   1.000
_cell.angle_alpha   90.00
_cell.angle_beta   90.00
_cell.angle_gamma   90.00
#
_symmetry.space_group_name_H-M   'P 1'
#
loop_
_entity.id
_entity.type
_entity.pdbx_description
1 polymer ?
#
loop_
_entity_poly.entity_id
_entity_poly.type
_entity_poly.pdbx_seq_one_letter_code
_entity_poly.pdbx_strand_id
1 'polypeptide(L)'
;MGLVLPYLFLIFVIGPSIAADEEHISIIAPGDIPEMTPEDIVKRHEDTLIPRLYARNSDQFGGSSYTREEERKLLSSHNEYRKSVNPSASNMDEMKWSVELAKLAQQWSEACVYEHPSRISNPEYNGLGQNLYIKYFDRGGDNPPNPVTQPVTLWYNEDKDYHYELGSCSAGRVCGHYTQVVWASTTEVGCGIAFCPEAITHSGQTFEDAWLVTCNYNPGGNFRGQKPYAAGTPCSQCPNGFCKDGLCSDCDPSEEGCECMIQCQNCGRKNNNKCTCECPDGYHGITCEKTCEDTHRYCGSNPGWPTFWCHNARFPFVDLYCPKMCGVCTPGPEMTNC
;
A
#
# COMPACT_ATOMS: atom_id res chain seq x y z
N MET A 1 77.64 -0.02 13.90
CA MET A 1 78.07 -1.32 14.45
C MET A 1 76.79 -2.00 14.93
N GLY A 2 76.09 -2.77 14.10
CA GLY A 2 76.46 -4.10 13.59
C GLY A 2 75.56 -5.12 14.32
N LEU A 3 74.49 -5.63 13.68
CA LEU A 3 74.40 -7.00 13.11
C LEU A 3 74.19 -8.04 14.24
N VAL A 4 73.22 -8.98 14.23
CA VAL A 4 72.93 -10.05 13.26
C VAL A 4 71.63 -10.78 13.71
N LEU A 5 70.75 -11.17 12.78
CA LEU A 5 69.80 -12.31 12.90
C LEU A 5 70.52 -13.59 12.42
N PRO A 6 70.27 -14.80 12.98
CA PRO A 6 69.59 -15.79 12.13
C PRO A 6 68.81 -16.94 12.83
N TYR A 7 67.76 -17.38 12.12
CA TYR A 7 67.29 -18.75 11.81
C TYR A 7 66.99 -19.85 12.86
N LEU A 8 65.72 -20.29 12.81
CA LEU A 8 65.14 -21.66 12.76
C LEU A 8 65.85 -22.85 13.45
N PHE A 9 65.07 -23.63 14.23
CA PHE A 9 64.93 -25.10 14.05
C PHE A 9 63.65 -25.66 14.70
N LEU A 10 62.92 -26.50 13.95
CA LEU A 10 61.76 -27.31 14.36
C LEU A 10 62.19 -28.53 15.20
N ILE A 11 61.39 -28.92 16.20
CA ILE A 11 61.20 -30.34 16.60
C ILE A 11 59.74 -30.59 16.99
N PHE A 12 59.15 -31.62 16.38
CA PHE A 12 57.84 -32.25 16.64
C PHE A 12 57.83 -33.09 17.93
N VAL A 13 56.73 -33.06 18.69
CA VAL A 13 56.24 -34.20 19.51
C VAL A 13 54.71 -34.24 19.44
N ILE A 14 54.18 -35.46 19.47
CA ILE A 14 52.92 -35.95 18.93
C ILE A 14 51.94 -36.26 20.07
N GLY A 15 50.67 -35.80 19.97
CA GLY A 15 49.43 -36.39 20.52
C GLY A 15 49.23 -36.54 22.04
N PRO A 16 47.97 -36.62 22.56
CA PRO A 16 46.84 -37.26 21.90
C PRO A 16 45.58 -36.40 21.71
N SER A 17 44.75 -36.90 20.80
CA SER A 17 43.52 -36.38 20.23
C SER A 17 42.34 -36.29 21.20
N ILE A 18 41.49 -35.28 21.02
CA ILE A 18 40.02 -35.39 21.17
C ILE A 18 39.38 -34.64 20.00
N ALA A 19 38.44 -35.31 19.35
CA ALA A 19 37.81 -34.97 18.09
C ALA A 19 36.88 -33.75 18.18
N ALA A 20 36.88 -32.94 17.11
CA ALA A 20 35.77 -32.06 16.75
C ALA A 20 35.27 -32.53 15.38
N ASP A 21 33.99 -32.85 15.32
CA ASP A 21 33.29 -33.36 14.14
C ASP A 21 33.36 -32.35 12.99
N GLU A 22 33.71 -32.84 11.80
CA GLU A 22 33.57 -32.13 10.53
C GLU A 22 32.13 -32.27 10.05
N GLU A 23 31.47 -31.15 9.75
CA GLU A 23 30.38 -31.16 8.78
C GLU A 23 30.67 -30.14 7.67
N HIS A 24 30.59 -30.66 6.45
CA HIS A 24 31.08 -30.06 5.22
C HIS A 24 30.28 -28.82 4.81
N ILE A 25 30.97 -27.70 4.59
CA ILE A 25 30.45 -26.60 3.76
C ILE A 25 30.75 -26.96 2.29
N SER A 26 29.72 -27.33 1.54
CA SER A 26 29.80 -27.43 0.08
C SER A 26 29.53 -26.06 -0.55
N ILE A 27 30.52 -25.57 -1.29
CA ILE A 27 30.42 -24.38 -2.14
C ILE A 27 29.87 -24.86 -3.50
N ILE A 28 28.69 -24.37 -3.90
CA ILE A 28 28.15 -24.60 -5.25
C ILE A 28 28.69 -23.52 -6.19
N ALA A 29 29.34 -23.95 -7.27
CA ALA A 29 29.85 -23.12 -8.35
C ALA A 29 28.71 -22.60 -9.26
N PRO A 30 28.87 -21.44 -9.93
CA PRO A 30 27.85 -20.91 -10.83
C PRO A 30 27.83 -21.72 -12.12
N GLY A 31 26.72 -22.43 -12.41
CA GLY A 31 26.59 -23.11 -13.70
C GLY A 31 25.47 -24.14 -13.86
N ASP A 32 25.01 -24.82 -12.81
CA ASP A 32 24.09 -25.96 -12.98
C ASP A 32 22.80 -25.79 -12.16
N ILE A 33 21.82 -25.10 -12.74
CA ILE A 33 20.42 -25.18 -12.30
C ILE A 33 19.71 -26.08 -13.32
N PRO A 34 19.08 -27.20 -12.92
CA PRO A 34 18.34 -28.02 -13.87
C PRO A 34 17.19 -27.22 -14.47
N GLU A 35 17.02 -27.30 -15.80
CA GLU A 35 15.94 -26.64 -16.52
C GLU A 35 14.57 -27.03 -15.93
N MET A 36 13.85 -26.03 -15.43
CA MET A 36 12.45 -26.17 -14.99
C MET A 36 11.55 -26.43 -16.19
N THR A 37 10.78 -27.52 -16.15
CA THR A 37 9.77 -27.78 -17.17
C THR A 37 8.53 -26.90 -16.94
N PRO A 38 7.73 -26.60 -17.98
CA PRO A 38 6.47 -25.86 -17.83
C PRO A 38 5.47 -26.53 -16.86
N GLU A 39 5.53 -27.86 -16.68
CA GLU A 39 4.73 -28.56 -15.67
C GLU A 39 5.20 -28.28 -14.23
N ASP A 40 6.49 -28.00 -14.00
CA ASP A 40 7.05 -27.61 -12.69
C ASP A 40 6.75 -26.14 -12.30
N ILE A 41 6.28 -25.33 -13.26
CA ILE A 41 5.77 -23.97 -13.04
C ILE A 41 4.30 -24.01 -12.61
N VAL A 42 3.51 -24.93 -13.16
CA VAL A 42 2.08 -25.07 -12.83
C VAL A 42 1.88 -25.76 -11.49
N LYS A 43 2.74 -26.70 -11.10
CA LYS A 43 2.65 -27.40 -9.80
C LYS A 43 3.07 -26.54 -8.60
N ARG A 44 3.67 -25.38 -8.82
CA ARG A 44 3.97 -24.38 -7.78
C ARG A 44 2.80 -23.42 -7.49
N HIS A 45 1.71 -23.56 -8.25
CA HIS A 45 0.59 -22.62 -8.21
C HIS A 45 -0.67 -23.13 -7.51
N GLU A 46 -0.68 -24.37 -6.98
CA GLU A 46 -1.95 -24.95 -6.49
C GLU A 46 -2.00 -25.56 -5.09
N ASP A 47 -0.93 -25.70 -4.32
CA ASP A 47 -1.09 -26.17 -2.94
C ASP A 47 0.00 -25.63 -2.01
N THR A 48 -0.29 -24.52 -1.31
CA THR A 48 -0.37 -24.47 0.17
C THR A 48 -0.51 -23.02 0.68
N LEU A 49 -1.76 -22.62 0.93
CA LEU A 49 -2.17 -21.76 2.05
C LEU A 49 -1.61 -20.32 2.14
N ILE A 50 -1.75 -19.50 1.10
CA ILE A 50 -1.76 -18.03 1.28
C ILE A 50 -3.12 -17.44 1.73
N PRO A 51 -4.30 -18.08 1.53
CA PRO A 51 -5.54 -17.58 2.10
C PRO A 51 -5.89 -18.32 3.39
N ARG A 52 -5.13 -18.07 4.47
CA ARG A 52 -5.53 -18.24 5.90
C ARG A 52 -4.50 -17.79 6.95
N LEU A 53 -3.39 -17.14 6.55
CA LEU A 53 -2.62 -16.27 7.46
C LEU A 53 -3.23 -14.86 7.57
N TYR A 54 -4.19 -14.53 6.71
CA TYR A 54 -5.11 -13.39 6.83
C TYR A 54 -6.33 -13.71 7.73
N ALA A 55 -6.10 -14.45 8.81
CA ALA A 55 -7.10 -14.75 9.81
C ALA A 55 -6.86 -13.86 11.02
N ARG A 56 -7.69 -12.83 11.17
CA ARG A 56 -8.10 -12.18 12.43
C ARG A 56 -7.22 -12.52 13.65
N ASN A 57 -6.14 -11.76 13.82
CA ASN A 57 -5.57 -11.29 15.08
C ASN A 57 -4.12 -10.88 14.84
N SER A 58 -3.86 -9.58 14.84
CA SER A 58 -2.52 -9.11 15.15
C SER A 58 -2.66 -7.83 15.95
N ASP A 59 -1.89 -7.76 17.03
CA ASP A 59 -1.42 -6.51 17.59
C ASP A 59 -0.66 -5.71 16.51
N GLN A 60 -1.40 -5.10 15.58
CA GLN A 60 -0.99 -4.66 14.23
C GLN A 60 -0.16 -3.37 14.18
N PHE A 61 0.81 -3.25 15.08
CA PHE A 61 1.70 -2.10 15.21
C PHE A 61 3.11 -2.63 15.49
N GLY A 62 4.10 -2.02 14.86
CA GLY A 62 5.50 -2.39 14.91
C GLY A 62 6.20 -2.20 13.58
N GLY A 63 7.47 -2.59 13.54
CA GLY A 63 8.34 -2.49 12.36
C GLY A 63 9.22 -1.23 12.36
N SER A 64 9.08 -0.36 13.36
CA SER A 64 9.85 0.87 13.47
C SER A 64 10.39 1.12 14.88
N SER A 65 11.19 2.17 15.05
CA SER A 65 11.61 2.67 16.36
C SER A 65 10.55 3.52 17.07
N TYR A 66 9.38 3.73 16.46
CA TYR A 66 8.24 4.31 17.16
C TYR A 66 7.67 3.32 18.17
N THR A 67 7.14 3.85 19.27
CA THR A 67 6.31 3.06 20.18
C THR A 67 4.96 2.75 19.54
N ARG A 68 4.30 1.68 20.00
CA ARG A 68 2.96 1.29 19.54
C ARG A 68 1.92 2.42 19.69
N GLU A 69 2.07 3.30 20.68
CA GLU A 69 1.19 4.45 20.86
C GLU A 69 1.44 5.51 19.78
N GLU A 70 2.69 5.75 19.42
CA GLU A 70 3.07 6.71 18.37
C GLU A 70 2.65 6.21 16.99
N GLU A 71 2.85 4.93 16.68
CA GLU A 71 2.38 4.33 15.42
C GLU A 71 0.86 4.43 15.30
N ARG A 72 0.12 4.21 16.40
CA ARG A 72 -1.32 4.47 16.46
C ARG A 72 -1.67 5.92 16.16
N LYS A 73 -0.96 6.87 16.78
CA LYS A 73 -1.18 8.31 16.55
C LYS A 73 -0.84 8.73 15.13
N LEU A 74 0.21 8.16 14.52
CA LEU A 74 0.55 8.40 13.12
C LEU A 74 -0.59 7.94 12.23
N LEU A 75 -1.05 6.70 12.39
CA LEU A 75 -2.16 6.16 11.60
C LEU A 75 -3.46 6.96 11.80
N SER A 76 -3.84 7.21 13.05
CA SER A 76 -5.09 7.93 13.34
C SER A 76 -5.05 9.35 12.81
N SER A 77 -3.90 10.05 12.90
CA SER A 77 -3.75 11.39 12.33
C SER A 77 -3.96 11.39 10.82
N HIS A 78 -3.42 10.40 10.08
CA HIS A 78 -3.69 10.27 8.65
C HIS A 78 -5.19 10.12 8.38
N ASN A 79 -5.87 9.21 9.08
CA ASN A 79 -7.30 8.99 8.88
C ASN A 79 -8.16 10.20 9.29
N GLU A 80 -7.82 10.93 10.35
CA GLU A 80 -8.50 12.19 10.71
C GLU A 80 -8.33 13.26 9.62
N TYR A 81 -7.13 13.40 9.06
CA TYR A 81 -6.88 14.33 7.96
C TYR A 81 -7.60 13.94 6.67
N ARG A 82 -7.66 12.64 6.36
CA ARG A 82 -8.40 12.10 5.21
C ARG A 82 -9.91 12.36 5.33
N LYS A 83 -10.47 12.31 6.55
CA LYS A 83 -11.87 12.63 6.84
C LYS A 83 -12.21 14.12 6.75
N SER A 84 -11.22 14.99 6.96
CA SER A 84 -11.41 16.44 7.10
C SER A 84 -11.02 17.27 5.88
N VAL A 85 -10.77 16.63 4.74
CA VAL A 85 -10.42 17.31 3.49
C VAL A 85 -11.53 18.24 3.00
N ASN A 86 -11.12 19.32 2.32
CA ASN A 86 -12.00 20.28 1.69
C ASN A 86 -11.57 20.53 0.22
N PRO A 87 -12.43 20.29 -0.78
CA PRO A 87 -13.79 19.75 -0.66
C PRO A 87 -13.82 18.32 -0.10
N SER A 88 -14.98 17.88 0.40
CA SER A 88 -15.13 16.52 0.93
C SER A 88 -14.89 15.47 -0.15
N ALA A 89 -14.33 14.33 0.23
CA ALA A 89 -13.99 13.24 -0.70
C ALA A 89 -15.07 12.16 -0.73
N SER A 90 -15.48 11.70 -1.91
CA SER A 90 -16.48 10.64 -2.07
C SER A 90 -15.92 9.22 -2.04
N ASN A 91 -14.61 9.06 -2.25
CA ASN A 91 -13.94 7.78 -2.50
C ASN A 91 -12.68 7.59 -1.63
N MET A 92 -12.57 8.28 -0.50
CA MET A 92 -11.38 8.24 0.34
C MET A 92 -11.29 6.93 1.11
N ASP A 93 -10.32 6.07 0.81
CA ASP A 93 -10.17 4.81 1.54
C ASP A 93 -9.62 5.01 2.96
N GLU A 94 -9.98 4.12 3.88
CA GLU A 94 -9.37 4.02 5.19
C GLU A 94 -7.92 3.53 5.06
N MET A 95 -7.00 4.25 5.70
CA MET A 95 -5.60 3.84 5.77
C MET A 95 -5.39 2.86 6.95
N LYS A 96 -4.55 1.85 6.73
CA LYS A 96 -4.14 0.84 7.73
C LYS A 96 -2.62 0.89 7.94
N TRP A 97 -2.16 0.46 9.11
CA TRP A 97 -0.72 0.34 9.38
C TRP A 97 -0.15 -0.91 8.72
N SER A 98 0.99 -0.75 8.05
CA SER A 98 1.77 -1.85 7.49
C SER A 98 3.13 -1.94 8.16
N VAL A 99 3.35 -3.04 8.88
CA VAL A 99 4.62 -3.34 9.56
C VAL A 99 5.78 -3.44 8.56
N GLU A 100 5.53 -3.95 7.36
CA GLU A 100 6.57 -4.08 6.33
C GLU A 100 6.96 -2.72 5.75
N LEU A 101 6.00 -1.82 5.50
CA LEU A 101 6.29 -0.45 5.10
C LEU A 101 7.07 0.32 6.18
N ALA A 102 6.74 0.06 7.45
CA ALA A 102 7.40 0.66 8.60
C ALA A 102 8.86 0.20 8.71
N LYS A 103 9.15 -1.09 8.47
CA LYS A 103 10.54 -1.61 8.41
C LYS A 103 11.36 -0.94 7.33
N LEU A 104 10.81 -0.81 6.12
CA LEU A 104 11.50 -0.12 5.02
C LEU A 104 11.74 1.36 5.35
N ALA A 105 10.74 2.03 5.93
CA ALA A 105 10.87 3.43 6.34
C ALA A 105 11.91 3.61 7.47
N GLN A 106 11.99 2.64 8.38
CA GLN A 106 12.97 2.62 9.47
C GLN A 106 14.39 2.46 8.92
N GLN A 107 14.61 1.49 8.03
CA GLN A 107 15.90 1.29 7.36
C GLN A 107 16.36 2.55 6.61
N TRP A 108 15.46 3.23 5.91
CA TRP A 108 15.79 4.46 5.21
C TRP A 108 16.16 5.60 6.16
N SER A 109 15.43 5.73 7.27
CA SER A 109 15.71 6.74 8.28
C SER A 109 17.07 6.49 8.96
N GLU A 110 17.38 5.23 9.28
CA GLU A 110 18.67 4.82 9.87
C GLU A 110 19.86 4.99 8.93
N ALA A 111 19.63 4.96 7.61
CA ALA A 111 20.67 5.28 6.63
C ALA A 111 21.04 6.77 6.63
N CYS A 112 20.26 7.63 7.30
CA CYS A 112 20.50 9.06 7.42
C CYS A 112 20.65 9.79 6.08
N VAL A 113 19.91 9.33 5.06
CA VAL A 113 19.83 9.95 3.74
C VAL A 113 18.56 10.78 3.64
N TYR A 114 18.67 12.11 3.64
CA TYR A 114 17.53 13.02 3.49
C TYR A 114 17.19 13.26 2.02
N GLU A 115 16.88 12.18 1.30
CA GLU A 115 16.42 12.20 -0.08
C GLU A 115 15.61 10.95 -0.39
N HIS A 116 14.75 10.98 -1.42
CA HIS A 116 13.99 9.81 -1.82
C HIS A 116 14.87 8.74 -2.47
N PRO A 117 14.59 7.45 -2.26
CA PRO A 117 15.36 6.37 -2.86
C PRO A 117 15.24 6.37 -4.38
N SER A 118 16.36 6.14 -5.07
CA SER A 118 16.34 5.78 -6.48
C SER A 118 15.63 4.43 -6.64
N ARG A 119 14.54 4.41 -7.40
CA ARG A 119 13.76 3.18 -7.67
C ARG A 119 14.49 2.14 -8.52
N ILE A 120 15.56 2.55 -9.21
CA ILE A 120 16.41 1.64 -9.99
C ILE A 120 17.32 0.84 -9.04
N SER A 121 17.90 1.55 -8.06
CA SER A 121 18.85 0.95 -7.11
C SER A 121 18.15 0.28 -5.93
N ASN A 122 16.92 0.70 -5.60
CA ASN A 122 16.13 0.20 -4.48
C ASN A 122 14.74 -0.23 -5.00
N PRO A 123 14.65 -1.39 -5.69
CA PRO A 123 13.42 -1.85 -6.34
C PRO A 123 12.28 -2.16 -5.35
N GLU A 124 12.58 -2.38 -4.08
CA GLU A 124 11.61 -2.57 -3.00
C GLU A 124 10.74 -1.33 -2.73
N TYR A 125 11.19 -0.14 -3.17
CA TYR A 125 10.40 1.11 -3.11
C TYR A 125 9.61 1.36 -4.41
N ASN A 126 9.65 0.45 -5.39
CA ASN A 126 8.94 0.62 -6.63
C ASN A 126 7.42 0.57 -6.40
N GLY A 127 6.70 1.57 -6.94
CA GLY A 127 5.25 1.70 -6.74
C GLY A 127 4.85 2.30 -5.39
N LEU A 128 5.77 2.49 -4.44
CA LEU A 128 5.48 3.14 -3.17
C LEU A 128 5.55 4.67 -3.28
N GLY A 129 4.70 5.33 -2.50
CA GLY A 129 4.82 6.76 -2.18
C GLY A 129 5.71 6.94 -0.95
N GLN A 130 6.28 8.13 -0.77
CA GLN A 130 7.11 8.42 0.39
C GLN A 130 7.03 9.90 0.77
N ASN A 131 6.89 10.18 2.06
CA ASN A 131 7.10 11.51 2.63
C ASN A 131 8.31 11.47 3.56
N LEU A 132 9.15 12.50 3.47
CA LEU A 132 10.33 12.68 4.32
C LEU A 132 10.18 13.95 5.16
N TYR A 133 10.71 13.91 6.37
CA TYR A 133 10.77 15.07 7.25
C TYR A 133 12.09 15.05 8.02
N ILE A 134 12.73 16.21 8.10
CA ILE A 134 13.95 16.40 8.88
C ILE A 134 13.75 17.52 9.89
N LYS A 135 14.23 17.30 11.12
CA LYS A 135 14.28 18.31 12.18
C LYS A 135 15.68 18.37 12.76
N TYR A 136 16.30 19.53 12.64
CA TYR A 136 17.64 19.82 13.13
C TYR A 136 17.65 21.23 13.74
N PHE A 137 18.69 21.55 14.50
CA PHE A 137 18.94 22.92 14.94
C PHE A 137 20.16 23.48 14.22
N ASP A 138 20.06 24.70 13.70
CA ASP A 138 21.11 25.28 12.86
C ASP A 138 22.46 25.48 13.58
N ARG A 139 22.51 25.49 14.93
CA ARG A 139 23.74 25.78 15.70
C ARG A 139 23.72 25.24 17.14
N GLY A 140 24.56 24.24 17.42
CA GLY A 140 25.24 24.01 18.72
C GLY A 140 24.43 24.14 20.01
N GLY A 141 23.21 23.62 20.03
CA GLY A 141 22.33 23.53 21.20
C GLY A 141 22.10 22.07 21.63
N ASP A 142 21.17 21.84 22.56
CA ASP A 142 20.69 20.50 22.88
C ASP A 142 20.06 19.84 21.63
N ASN A 143 20.15 18.51 21.50
CA ASN A 143 19.52 17.78 20.40
C ASN A 143 18.04 18.17 20.23
N PRO A 144 17.53 18.32 19.00
CA PRO A 144 16.12 18.60 18.78
C PRO A 144 15.25 17.54 19.45
N PRO A 145 14.14 17.94 20.10
CA PRO A 145 13.23 16.97 20.69
C PRO A 145 12.65 16.10 19.58
N ASN A 146 12.51 14.80 19.88
CA ASN A 146 11.89 13.83 18.99
C ASN A 146 10.58 14.41 18.43
N PRO A 147 10.41 14.49 17.09
CA PRO A 147 9.24 15.10 16.48
C PRO A 147 7.96 14.27 16.69
N VAL A 148 8.07 13.01 17.14
CA VAL A 148 6.96 12.10 17.37
C VAL A 148 6.07 12.03 16.11
N THR A 149 4.84 12.54 16.17
CA THR A 149 3.88 12.53 15.07
C THR A 149 3.71 13.88 14.38
N GLN A 150 4.49 14.90 14.79
CA GLN A 150 4.51 16.25 14.20
C GLN A 150 4.61 16.26 12.66
N PRO A 151 5.39 15.36 12.00
CA PRO A 151 5.55 15.40 10.54
C PRO A 151 4.24 15.28 9.78
N VAL A 152 3.30 14.43 10.23
CA VAL A 152 2.01 14.20 9.55
C VAL A 152 1.19 15.49 9.49
N THR A 153 1.14 16.22 10.60
CA THR A 153 0.47 17.52 10.67
C THR A 153 1.14 18.55 9.76
N LEU A 154 2.47 18.58 9.69
CA LEU A 154 3.20 19.53 8.84
C LEU A 154 2.99 19.23 7.35
N TRP A 155 3.04 17.96 6.95
CA TRP A 155 2.72 17.52 5.61
C TRP A 155 1.27 17.85 5.23
N TYR A 156 0.32 17.61 6.14
CA TYR A 156 -1.09 17.97 5.89
C TYR A 156 -1.28 19.48 5.70
N ASN A 157 -0.61 20.30 6.50
CA ASN A 157 -0.73 21.77 6.46
C ASN A 157 -0.27 22.43 5.15
N GLU A 158 0.33 21.68 4.21
CA GLU A 158 0.53 22.16 2.84
C GLU A 158 -0.79 22.35 2.08
N ASP A 159 -1.93 21.85 2.62
CA ASP A 159 -3.28 22.08 2.11
C ASP A 159 -3.57 23.57 1.87
N LYS A 160 -3.01 24.45 2.71
CA LYS A 160 -3.16 25.92 2.64
C LYS A 160 -2.68 26.51 1.33
N ASP A 161 -1.75 25.83 0.66
CA ASP A 161 -1.16 26.23 -0.61
C ASP A 161 -1.73 25.43 -1.80
N TYR A 162 -2.56 24.41 -1.55
CA TYR A 162 -3.11 23.53 -2.59
C TYR A 162 -4.48 24.00 -3.08
N HIS A 163 -4.64 24.07 -4.41
CA HIS A 163 -5.90 24.44 -5.05
C HIS A 163 -6.56 23.21 -5.69
N TYR A 164 -7.51 22.60 -4.98
CA TYR A 164 -8.18 21.37 -5.43
C TYR A 164 -8.82 21.48 -6.81
N GLU A 165 -9.53 22.58 -7.09
CA GLU A 165 -10.20 22.76 -8.39
C GLU A 165 -9.22 22.75 -9.56
N LEU A 166 -8.06 23.38 -9.37
CA LEU A 166 -6.97 23.45 -10.35
C LEU A 166 -6.09 22.19 -10.34
N GLY A 167 -6.19 21.34 -9.31
CA GLY A 167 -5.32 20.20 -9.10
C GLY A 167 -3.84 20.59 -8.98
N SER A 168 -3.54 21.79 -8.45
CA SER A 168 -2.19 22.36 -8.46
C SER A 168 -1.83 23.06 -7.15
N CYS A 169 -0.54 23.13 -6.88
CA CYS A 169 0.02 23.86 -5.75
C CYS A 169 0.32 25.30 -6.15
N SER A 170 0.22 26.23 -5.19
CA SER A 170 0.61 27.62 -5.36
C SER A 170 2.05 27.74 -5.87
N ALA A 171 2.31 28.76 -6.68
CA ALA A 171 3.62 28.95 -7.31
C ALA A 171 4.73 29.06 -6.25
N GLY A 172 5.78 28.24 -6.39
CA GLY A 172 6.91 28.20 -5.45
C GLY A 172 6.63 27.52 -4.11
N ARG A 173 5.46 26.90 -3.95
CA ARG A 173 5.09 26.12 -2.75
C ARG A 173 5.20 24.62 -3.03
N VAL A 174 5.21 23.83 -1.95
CA VAL A 174 5.24 22.36 -1.99
C VAL A 174 3.94 21.86 -1.41
N CYS A 175 3.27 20.95 -2.13
CA CYS A 175 2.01 20.33 -1.69
C CYS A 175 2.03 18.79 -1.85
N GLY A 176 3.17 18.22 -2.27
CA GLY A 176 3.29 16.81 -2.59
C GLY A 176 3.11 15.91 -1.36
N HIS A 177 3.48 16.41 -0.17
CA HIS A 177 3.30 15.65 1.05
C HIS A 177 1.82 15.64 1.46
N TYR A 178 1.14 16.79 1.38
CA TYR A 178 -0.31 16.87 1.59
C TYR A 178 -1.05 15.90 0.66
N THR A 179 -0.82 16.00 -0.66
CA THR A 179 -1.56 15.17 -1.63
C THR A 179 -1.32 13.68 -1.42
N GLN A 180 -0.14 13.26 -0.94
CA GLN A 180 0.11 11.87 -0.57
C GLN A 180 -0.64 11.44 0.70
N VAL A 181 -0.69 12.28 1.75
CA VAL A 181 -1.45 12.00 2.98
C VAL A 181 -2.93 11.75 2.66
N VAL A 182 -3.48 12.55 1.75
CA VAL A 182 -4.91 12.50 1.36
C VAL A 182 -5.16 11.78 0.04
N TRP A 183 -4.23 10.93 -0.41
CA TRP A 183 -4.42 10.18 -1.67
C TRP A 183 -5.44 9.06 -1.48
N ALA A 184 -6.61 9.17 -2.12
CA ALA A 184 -7.77 8.32 -1.89
C ALA A 184 -7.45 6.83 -1.94
N SER A 185 -6.74 6.38 -2.99
CA SER A 185 -6.44 4.96 -3.21
C SER A 185 -5.23 4.43 -2.44
N THR A 186 -4.57 5.26 -1.62
CA THR A 186 -3.50 4.79 -0.74
C THR A 186 -4.13 4.25 0.54
N THR A 187 -3.98 2.94 0.77
CA THR A 187 -4.68 2.21 1.84
C THR A 187 -3.75 1.75 2.96
N GLU A 188 -2.44 1.84 2.79
CA GLU A 188 -1.46 1.45 3.80
C GLU A 188 -0.38 2.50 4.01
N VAL A 189 0.05 2.64 5.26
CA VAL A 189 1.20 3.46 5.65
C VAL A 189 2.07 2.73 6.66
N GLY A 190 3.37 2.96 6.60
CA GLY A 190 4.30 2.59 7.66
C GLY A 190 5.42 3.61 7.73
N CYS A 191 5.79 4.01 8.94
CA CYS A 191 6.77 5.06 9.18
C CYS A 191 7.95 4.58 10.01
N GLY A 192 9.09 5.24 9.85
CA GLY A 192 10.31 5.03 10.61
C GLY A 192 10.93 6.34 11.05
N ILE A 193 11.75 6.27 12.08
CA ILE A 193 12.41 7.44 12.68
C ILE A 193 13.81 7.07 13.16
N ALA A 194 14.78 7.94 12.88
CA ALA A 194 16.13 7.80 13.38
C ALA A 194 16.71 9.16 13.78
N PHE A 195 17.56 9.14 14.81
CA PHE A 195 18.43 10.27 15.11
C PHE A 195 19.75 10.07 14.36
N CYS A 196 20.10 11.06 13.55
CA CYS A 196 21.25 11.10 12.68
C CYS A 196 22.25 12.12 13.23
N PRO A 197 23.42 11.68 13.72
CA PRO A 197 24.51 12.60 14.07
C PRO A 197 24.88 13.49 12.88
N GLU A 198 24.82 12.93 11.67
CA GLU A 198 24.89 13.64 10.41
C GLU A 198 23.89 12.99 9.44
N ALA A 199 22.96 13.78 8.90
CA ALA A 199 22.12 13.40 7.77
C ALA A 199 22.58 14.12 6.51
N ILE A 200 22.52 13.45 5.36
CA ILE A 200 23.10 13.92 4.10
C ILE A 200 22.11 13.81 2.94
N THR A 201 22.13 14.78 2.02
CA THR A 201 21.45 14.70 0.71
C THR A 201 22.40 14.17 -0.36
N HIS A 202 21.89 13.69 -1.51
CA HIS A 202 22.78 13.30 -2.62
C HIS A 202 23.57 14.49 -3.21
N SER A 203 23.11 15.73 -2.99
CA SER A 203 23.85 16.95 -3.35
C SER A 203 24.98 17.31 -2.37
N GLY A 204 25.16 16.54 -1.29
CA GLY A 204 26.19 16.73 -0.28
C GLY A 204 25.87 17.78 0.79
N GLN A 205 24.61 18.22 0.88
CA GLN A 205 24.17 19.05 2.00
C GLN A 205 24.06 18.19 3.26
N THR A 206 24.64 18.65 4.37
CA THR A 206 24.63 17.95 5.64
C THR A 206 23.78 18.66 6.69
N PHE A 207 23.22 17.88 7.61
CA PHE A 207 22.43 18.31 8.75
C PHE A 207 22.93 17.58 9.99
N GLU A 208 23.54 18.30 10.91
CA GLU A 208 24.04 17.73 12.17
C GLU A 208 22.90 17.57 13.18
N ASP A 209 23.01 16.53 14.02
CA ASP A 209 22.10 16.25 15.14
C ASP A 209 20.61 16.31 14.73
N ALA A 210 20.26 15.57 13.68
CA ALA A 210 18.97 15.65 13.02
C ALA A 210 18.08 14.43 13.31
N TRP A 211 16.79 14.65 13.55
CA TRP A 211 15.80 13.57 13.43
C TRP A 211 15.33 13.46 11.99
N LEU A 212 15.48 12.28 11.39
CA LEU A 212 14.92 11.93 10.09
C LEU A 212 13.71 11.03 10.29
N VAL A 213 12.59 11.41 9.67
CA VAL A 213 11.34 10.64 9.65
C VAL A 213 10.98 10.32 8.21
N THR A 214 10.69 9.05 7.96
CA THR A 214 10.21 8.54 6.68
C THR A 214 8.85 7.89 6.88
N CYS A 215 7.89 8.16 6.00
CA CYS A 215 6.65 7.38 5.89
C CYS A 215 6.49 6.87 4.46
N ASN A 216 6.33 5.56 4.30
CA ASN A 216 6.06 4.90 3.03
C ASN A 216 4.56 4.63 2.89
N TYR A 217 4.05 4.76 1.67
CA TYR A 217 2.62 4.70 1.33
C TYR A 217 2.38 3.66 0.23
N ASN A 218 1.39 2.78 0.43
CA ASN A 218 1.03 1.76 -0.56
C ASN A 218 -0.47 1.75 -0.85
N PRO A 219 -0.87 1.70 -2.13
CA PRO A 219 -0.09 2.13 -3.30
C PRO A 219 0.39 3.58 -3.18
N GLY A 220 1.47 3.93 -3.88
CA GLY A 220 1.92 5.31 -3.97
C GLY A 220 0.91 6.22 -4.69
N GLY A 221 0.86 7.48 -4.27
CA GLY A 221 -0.01 8.50 -4.85
C GLY A 221 0.72 9.45 -5.80
N ASN A 222 0.20 10.67 -5.90
CA ASN A 222 0.79 11.79 -6.66
C ASN A 222 0.98 11.52 -8.16
N PHE A 223 0.04 10.79 -8.77
CA PHE A 223 0.06 10.57 -10.21
C PHE A 223 -0.14 11.89 -10.98
N ARG A 224 0.75 12.14 -11.94
CA ARG A 224 0.77 13.40 -12.71
C ARG A 224 -0.57 13.65 -13.39
N GLY A 225 -1.13 14.84 -13.16
CA GLY A 225 -2.38 15.27 -13.76
C GLY A 225 -3.65 14.73 -13.07
N GLN A 226 -3.51 14.02 -11.94
CA GLN A 226 -4.63 13.53 -11.16
C GLN A 226 -4.78 14.32 -9.85
N LYS A 227 -6.03 14.49 -9.40
CA LYS A 227 -6.35 15.01 -8.07
C LYS A 227 -6.20 13.89 -7.03
N PRO A 228 -5.91 14.22 -5.76
CA PRO A 228 -5.70 13.20 -4.74
C PRO A 228 -6.94 12.36 -4.41
N TYR A 229 -8.14 12.89 -4.62
CA TYR A 229 -9.41 12.21 -4.38
C TYR A 229 -10.51 12.79 -5.29
N ALA A 230 -11.65 12.11 -5.39
CA ALA A 230 -12.84 12.62 -6.05
C ALA A 230 -13.69 13.44 -5.06
N ALA A 231 -14.06 14.67 -5.42
CA ALA A 231 -14.90 15.51 -4.59
C ALA A 231 -16.37 15.03 -4.63
N GLY A 232 -17.01 15.01 -3.47
CA GLY A 232 -18.42 14.63 -3.34
C GLY A 232 -18.79 14.30 -1.90
N THR A 233 -20.02 13.79 -1.73
CA THR A 233 -20.50 13.32 -0.43
C THR A 233 -19.61 12.18 0.07
N PRO A 234 -19.12 12.22 1.34
CA PRO A 234 -18.35 11.14 1.93
C PRO A 234 -18.96 9.76 1.67
N CYS A 235 -18.10 8.82 1.31
CA CYS A 235 -18.43 7.43 1.02
C CYS A 235 -19.42 7.15 -0.13
N SER A 236 -19.84 8.16 -0.90
CA SER A 236 -20.79 7.95 -2.02
C SER A 236 -20.21 7.15 -3.19
N GLN A 237 -18.88 6.95 -3.24
CA GLN A 237 -18.18 6.19 -4.27
C GLN A 237 -17.27 5.10 -3.67
N CYS A 238 -17.62 4.53 -2.52
CA CYS A 238 -16.85 3.41 -1.96
C CYS A 238 -17.00 2.15 -2.82
N PRO A 239 -15.89 1.49 -3.21
CA PRO A 239 -15.93 0.33 -4.11
C PRO A 239 -16.81 -0.83 -3.62
N ASN A 240 -16.81 -1.08 -2.32
CA ASN A 240 -17.59 -2.12 -1.65
C ASN A 240 -18.89 -1.59 -0.99
N GLY A 241 -19.15 -0.28 -1.10
CA GLY A 241 -20.28 0.39 -0.49
C GLY A 241 -20.22 0.63 1.02
N PHE A 242 -19.27 0.04 1.74
CA PHE A 242 -19.14 0.22 3.18
C PHE A 242 -18.34 1.48 3.52
N CYS A 243 -18.79 2.15 4.58
CA CYS A 243 -18.26 3.40 5.08
C CYS A 243 -18.00 3.26 6.57
N LYS A 244 -16.81 3.64 7.02
CA LYS A 244 -16.49 3.75 8.44
C LYS A 244 -16.06 5.17 8.74
N ASP A 245 -16.87 5.88 9.51
CA ASP A 245 -16.61 7.27 9.93
C ASP A 245 -16.27 8.23 8.76
N GLY A 246 -16.86 8.04 7.59
CA GLY A 246 -16.61 8.88 6.40
C GLY A 246 -15.44 8.44 5.50
N LEU A 247 -14.83 7.28 5.77
CA LEU A 247 -13.84 6.63 4.91
C LEU A 247 -14.38 5.32 4.33
N CYS A 248 -14.00 5.00 3.10
CA CYS A 248 -14.29 3.73 2.47
C CYS A 248 -13.51 2.61 3.15
N SER A 249 -14.21 1.60 3.68
CA SER A 249 -13.61 0.56 4.50
C SER A 249 -14.32 -0.77 4.29
N ASP A 250 -13.63 -1.89 4.41
CA ASP A 250 -14.23 -3.23 4.50
C ASP A 250 -14.65 -3.56 5.95
N CYS A 251 -15.27 -2.60 6.63
CA CYS A 251 -15.68 -2.77 8.03
C CYS A 251 -16.73 -3.87 8.18
N ASP A 252 -16.68 -4.60 9.29
CA ASP A 252 -17.74 -5.55 9.61
C ASP A 252 -19.03 -4.76 9.96
N PRO A 253 -20.20 -5.11 9.39
CA PRO A 253 -21.46 -4.41 9.66
C PRO A 253 -21.87 -4.37 11.14
N SER A 254 -21.27 -5.22 11.98
CA SER A 254 -21.48 -5.23 13.44
C SER A 254 -20.59 -4.24 14.19
N GLU A 255 -19.59 -3.64 13.55
CA GLU A 255 -18.73 -2.61 14.13
C GLU A 255 -19.47 -1.27 14.25
N GLU A 256 -19.21 -0.56 15.35
CA GLU A 256 -19.70 0.80 15.54
C GLU A 256 -19.11 1.73 14.47
N GLY A 257 -19.96 2.61 13.91
CA GLY A 257 -19.57 3.54 12.84
C GLY A 257 -19.50 2.93 11.44
N CYS A 258 -19.76 1.62 11.29
CA CYS A 258 -19.83 0.95 9.98
C CYS A 258 -21.22 1.10 9.35
N GLU A 259 -21.30 1.78 8.21
CA GLU A 259 -22.52 2.04 7.47
C GLU A 259 -22.44 1.55 6.04
N CYS A 260 -23.50 0.93 5.55
CA CYS A 260 -23.63 0.60 4.14
C CYS A 260 -24.24 1.79 3.38
N MET A 261 -23.47 2.42 2.49
CA MET A 261 -23.84 3.67 1.82
C MET A 261 -24.45 3.49 0.43
N ILE A 262 -24.55 2.26 -0.09
CA ILE A 262 -25.15 2.04 -1.41
C ILE A 262 -26.63 2.43 -1.44
N GLN A 263 -27.07 2.86 -2.61
CA GLN A 263 -28.48 3.12 -2.91
C GLN A 263 -28.88 2.24 -4.09
N CYS A 264 -29.78 1.28 -3.83
CA CYS A 264 -30.29 0.41 -4.88
C CYS A 264 -31.23 1.16 -5.80
N GLN A 265 -31.07 0.96 -7.11
CA GLN A 265 -31.90 1.48 -8.17
C GLN A 265 -32.84 0.39 -8.69
N ASN A 266 -33.79 0.74 -9.54
CA ASN A 266 -34.63 -0.21 -10.28
C ASN A 266 -35.29 -1.30 -9.41
N CYS A 267 -35.86 -0.87 -8.27
CA CYS A 267 -36.49 -1.74 -7.26
C CYS A 267 -35.54 -2.74 -6.57
N GLY A 268 -34.22 -2.58 -6.69
CA GLY A 268 -33.24 -3.42 -6.01
C GLY A 268 -33.44 -3.40 -4.50
N ARG A 269 -33.35 -4.57 -3.86
CA ARG A 269 -33.48 -4.69 -2.40
C ARG A 269 -32.10 -4.61 -1.77
N LYS A 270 -31.91 -3.64 -0.87
CA LYS A 270 -30.64 -3.45 -0.18
C LYS A 270 -30.39 -4.52 0.88
N ASN A 271 -29.22 -5.15 0.82
CA ASN A 271 -28.70 -6.03 1.86
C ASN A 271 -27.60 -5.29 2.65
N ASN A 272 -27.96 -4.76 3.81
CA ASN A 272 -27.03 -3.98 4.64
C ASN A 272 -25.82 -4.80 5.14
N ASN A 273 -25.99 -6.10 5.37
CA ASN A 273 -24.94 -6.96 5.94
C ASN A 273 -23.82 -7.29 4.93
N LYS A 274 -24.15 -7.27 3.64
CA LYS A 274 -23.16 -7.50 2.57
C LYS A 274 -22.80 -6.22 1.83
N CYS A 275 -23.51 -5.14 2.13
CA CYS A 275 -23.59 -3.93 1.34
C CYS A 275 -23.70 -4.21 -0.16
N THR A 276 -24.74 -4.96 -0.53
CA THR A 276 -25.07 -5.26 -1.93
C THR A 276 -26.55 -5.01 -2.21
N CYS A 277 -26.90 -4.86 -3.48
CA CYS A 277 -28.29 -4.84 -3.93
C CYS A 277 -28.66 -6.19 -4.54
N GLU A 278 -29.80 -6.73 -4.13
CA GLU A 278 -30.45 -7.85 -4.80
C GLU A 278 -31.29 -7.29 -5.95
N CYS A 279 -30.81 -7.48 -7.18
CA CYS A 279 -31.44 -6.91 -8.36
C CYS A 279 -32.60 -7.78 -8.85
N PRO A 280 -33.75 -7.19 -9.23
CA PRO A 280 -34.79 -7.92 -9.93
C PRO A 280 -34.34 -8.30 -11.35
N ASP A 281 -35.05 -9.27 -11.94
CA ASP A 281 -34.88 -9.61 -13.35
C ASP A 281 -35.01 -8.34 -14.22
N GLY A 282 -34.14 -8.24 -15.22
CA GLY A 282 -33.99 -7.07 -16.08
C GLY A 282 -32.84 -6.15 -15.67
N TYR A 283 -32.25 -6.32 -14.48
CA TYR A 283 -31.22 -5.41 -13.97
C TYR A 283 -30.03 -6.12 -13.33
N HIS A 284 -28.87 -5.46 -13.32
CA HIS A 284 -27.64 -5.92 -12.67
C HIS A 284 -26.72 -4.74 -12.30
N GLY A 285 -25.56 -5.05 -11.71
CA GLY A 285 -24.62 -4.05 -11.18
C GLY A 285 -24.66 -3.99 -9.65
N ILE A 286 -23.74 -3.23 -9.05
CA ILE A 286 -23.61 -3.14 -7.58
C ILE A 286 -24.87 -2.49 -6.97
N THR A 287 -25.45 -1.53 -7.69
CA THR A 287 -26.66 -0.80 -7.29
C THR A 287 -27.88 -1.14 -8.15
N CYS A 288 -27.83 -2.21 -8.97
CA CYS A 288 -28.86 -2.53 -9.96
C CYS A 288 -29.09 -1.45 -11.01
N GLU A 289 -28.07 -0.63 -11.29
CA GLU A 289 -28.14 0.52 -12.18
C GLU A 289 -28.11 0.16 -13.67
N LYS A 290 -27.67 -1.05 -14.02
CA LYS A 290 -27.52 -1.51 -15.40
C LYS A 290 -28.68 -2.40 -15.80
N THR A 291 -29.13 -2.28 -17.05
CA THR A 291 -30.09 -3.21 -17.66
C THR A 291 -29.41 -4.51 -18.03
N CYS A 292 -30.14 -5.62 -17.98
CA CYS A 292 -29.64 -6.95 -18.31
C CYS A 292 -29.64 -7.18 -19.82
N GLU A 293 -28.66 -6.60 -20.50
CA GLU A 293 -28.53 -6.66 -21.96
C GLU A 293 -27.09 -6.91 -22.42
N ASP A 294 -26.95 -7.61 -23.53
CA ASP A 294 -25.68 -7.76 -24.22
C ASP A 294 -25.41 -6.50 -25.05
N THR A 295 -24.35 -5.79 -24.73
CA THR A 295 -24.04 -4.48 -25.36
C THR A 295 -23.04 -4.60 -26.50
N HIS A 296 -22.33 -5.72 -26.61
CA HIS A 296 -21.29 -5.91 -27.62
C HIS A 296 -21.73 -6.84 -28.75
N ARG A 297 -21.35 -6.48 -29.99
CA ARG A 297 -21.73 -7.23 -31.20
C ARG A 297 -21.22 -8.68 -31.27
N TYR A 298 -20.30 -9.08 -30.38
CA TYR A 298 -19.76 -10.44 -30.35
C TYR A 298 -20.45 -11.35 -29.34
N CYS A 299 -21.37 -10.82 -28.53
CA CYS A 299 -22.21 -11.63 -27.67
C CYS A 299 -23.10 -12.53 -28.54
N GLY A 300 -23.00 -13.85 -28.35
CA GLY A 300 -23.82 -14.85 -29.05
C GLY A 300 -23.60 -14.94 -30.57
N SER A 301 -22.58 -14.27 -31.12
CA SER A 301 -22.32 -14.21 -32.57
C SER A 301 -21.38 -15.31 -33.06
N ASN A 302 -21.41 -15.58 -34.37
CA ASN A 302 -20.47 -16.48 -35.03
C ASN A 302 -19.91 -15.84 -36.32
N PRO A 303 -18.62 -15.42 -36.36
CA PRO A 303 -17.66 -15.47 -35.25
C PRO A 303 -18.00 -14.47 -34.13
N GLY A 304 -17.75 -14.84 -32.87
CA GLY A 304 -18.03 -14.04 -31.68
C GLY A 304 -17.30 -14.56 -30.45
N TRP A 305 -17.61 -14.01 -29.27
CA TRP A 305 -17.02 -14.47 -28.02
C TRP A 305 -17.72 -15.74 -27.55
N PRO A 306 -16.97 -16.84 -27.30
CA PRO A 306 -17.56 -18.08 -26.85
C PRO A 306 -17.95 -18.01 -25.37
N THR A 307 -19.00 -18.73 -24.99
CA THR A 307 -19.53 -18.73 -23.61
C THR A 307 -18.54 -19.26 -22.56
N PHE A 308 -17.56 -20.09 -22.95
CA PHE A 308 -16.52 -20.53 -22.00
C PHE A 308 -15.52 -19.42 -21.60
N TRP A 309 -15.59 -18.24 -22.24
CA TRP A 309 -14.87 -17.06 -21.78
C TRP A 309 -15.62 -16.30 -20.67
N CYS A 310 -16.91 -16.58 -20.48
CA CYS A 310 -17.67 -16.06 -19.34
C CYS A 310 -17.05 -16.52 -18.02
N HIS A 311 -17.09 -15.67 -17.01
CA HIS A 311 -16.54 -15.89 -15.67
C HIS A 311 -15.04 -16.23 -15.63
N ASN A 312 -14.33 -15.99 -16.73
CA ASN A 312 -12.90 -16.20 -16.81
C ASN A 312 -12.18 -14.90 -16.45
N ALA A 313 -11.36 -14.93 -15.41
CA ALA A 313 -10.60 -13.76 -14.96
C ALA A 313 -9.63 -13.18 -16.02
N ARG A 314 -9.27 -13.97 -17.05
CA ARG A 314 -8.49 -13.50 -18.20
C ARG A 314 -9.33 -12.67 -19.20
N PHE A 315 -10.64 -12.88 -19.22
CA PHE A 315 -11.59 -12.24 -20.13
C PHE A 315 -12.75 -11.57 -19.38
N PRO A 316 -12.48 -10.71 -18.38
CA PRO A 316 -13.52 -10.11 -17.54
C PRO A 316 -14.45 -9.18 -18.34
N PHE A 317 -13.98 -8.72 -19.50
CA PHE A 317 -14.78 -7.92 -20.43
C PHE A 317 -15.96 -8.70 -21.03
N VAL A 318 -15.91 -10.03 -21.10
CA VAL A 318 -17.01 -10.83 -21.66
C VAL A 318 -18.23 -10.76 -20.75
N ASP A 319 -18.05 -10.92 -19.44
CA ASP A 319 -19.12 -10.73 -18.45
C ASP A 319 -19.61 -9.28 -18.40
N LEU A 320 -18.70 -8.31 -18.57
CA LEU A 320 -19.03 -6.89 -18.55
C LEU A 320 -19.92 -6.48 -19.74
N TYR A 321 -19.60 -6.98 -20.93
CA TYR A 321 -20.26 -6.56 -22.18
C TYR A 321 -21.35 -7.52 -22.62
N CYS A 322 -21.32 -8.78 -22.18
CA CYS A 322 -22.31 -9.80 -22.50
C CYS A 322 -22.95 -10.42 -21.23
N PRO A 323 -23.46 -9.62 -20.29
CA PRO A 323 -23.95 -10.12 -19.00
C PRO A 323 -25.14 -11.06 -19.17
N LYS A 324 -25.96 -10.89 -20.21
CA LYS A 324 -27.08 -11.78 -20.51
C LYS A 324 -26.60 -13.10 -21.10
N MET A 325 -25.70 -13.07 -22.10
CA MET A 325 -25.10 -14.28 -22.67
C MET A 325 -24.38 -15.12 -21.61
N CYS A 326 -23.69 -14.46 -20.68
CA CYS A 326 -22.93 -15.10 -19.63
C CYS A 326 -23.75 -15.51 -18.40
N GLY A 327 -25.05 -15.22 -18.37
CA GLY A 327 -25.89 -15.54 -17.21
C GLY A 327 -25.51 -14.75 -15.93
N VAL A 328 -24.82 -13.62 -16.08
CA VAL A 328 -24.56 -12.66 -15.00
C VAL A 328 -25.87 -12.05 -14.50
N CYS A 329 -26.88 -11.97 -15.37
CA CYS A 329 -28.19 -11.45 -15.06
C CYS A 329 -29.28 -12.17 -15.87
N THR A 330 -30.51 -12.07 -15.39
CA THR A 330 -31.71 -12.59 -16.06
C THR A 330 -32.45 -11.44 -16.74
N PRO A 331 -32.77 -11.50 -18.04
CA PRO A 331 -33.60 -10.49 -18.70
C PRO A 331 -35.01 -10.46 -18.11
N GLY A 332 -35.59 -9.26 -18.00
CA GLY A 332 -36.90 -9.05 -17.39
C GLY A 332 -37.55 -7.77 -17.90
N PRO A 333 -38.84 -7.55 -17.58
CA PRO A 333 -39.54 -6.33 -17.95
C PRO A 333 -38.96 -5.11 -17.22
N GLU A 334 -39.10 -3.92 -17.80
CA GLU A 334 -38.81 -2.68 -17.08
C GLU A 334 -39.72 -2.54 -15.86
N MET A 335 -39.12 -2.20 -14.73
CA MET A 335 -39.85 -1.98 -13.49
C MET A 335 -40.30 -0.53 -13.41
N THR A 336 -41.61 -0.28 -13.49
CA THR A 336 -42.16 1.08 -13.48
C THR A 336 -42.67 1.53 -12.10
N ASN A 337 -42.75 0.65 -11.09
CA ASN A 337 -43.23 0.98 -9.75
C ASN A 337 -42.46 0.23 -8.64
N CYS A 338 -41.64 0.99 -7.92
CA CYS A 338 -41.03 0.71 -6.63
C CYS A 338 -41.40 1.88 -5.70
#